data_AF-A0A5B8A5S9-F1
#
_entry.id   AF-A0A5B8A5S9-F1
#
_cell.length_a   1.000
_cell.length_b   1.000
_cell.length_c   1.000
_cell.angle_alpha   90.00
_cell.angle_beta   90.00
_cell.angle_gamma   90.00
#
_symmetry.space_group_name_H-M   'P 1'
#
loop_
_entity.id
_entity.type
_entity.pdbx_description
1 polymer ?
#
loop_
_entity_poly.entity_id
_entity_poly.type
_entity_poly.pdbx_seq_one_letter_code
_entity_poly.pdbx_strand_id
1 'polypeptide(L)'
;MARRGDGTQLLLRRYGLNPNTHLQAFLALNRANLSKGKDLIAGRKYRLPNASPRAIAGKPKPSAATAGRTASVRKTAPVPLASLFGSAYGRVAVRDQALRGAILYVSSGHGGPDPGAIGKYGGYSLAEDEYAYDVALRLARVLTEHGALVYMIIQDPNDGIRDQPVLLTDYDEVTYPQQPIPRSQLARLRQRINAVNKLHGQHRNTYQRFLGLHVDSRSESQNIDVFFYHNSASAAGQRLAERIHQTFTTRYKRSQPNRAYSGKVSSRNTLYVVRNSHPPAVFMELGNIQNLKDQRRFVIPDNRQAMANWICEGIIADYRARR
;
A
#
# COMPACT_ATOMS: atom_id res chain seq x y z
N MET A 1 18.53 -22.61 13.09
CA MET A 1 19.87 -21.99 13.15
C MET A 1 19.75 -20.58 12.61
N ALA A 2 20.31 -19.58 13.31
CA ALA A 2 20.28 -18.18 12.89
C ALA A 2 21.33 -17.93 11.79
N ARG A 3 20.96 -17.16 10.77
CA ARG A 3 21.83 -16.69 9.67
C ARG A 3 22.23 -15.24 9.92
N ARG A 4 23.30 -14.79 9.24
CA ARG A 4 23.72 -13.39 9.28
C ARG A 4 22.58 -12.50 8.75
N GLY A 5 22.14 -11.52 9.54
CA GLY A 5 20.99 -10.66 9.24
C GLY A 5 19.63 -11.17 9.75
N ASP A 6 19.56 -12.32 10.42
CA ASP A 6 18.30 -12.78 11.00
C ASP A 6 17.91 -11.96 12.24
N GLY A 7 16.70 -11.40 12.23
CA GLY A 7 15.99 -10.98 13.44
C GLY A 7 15.21 -12.13 14.08
N THR A 8 14.87 -12.01 15.37
CA THR A 8 14.08 -13.01 16.12
C THR A 8 12.74 -13.33 15.44
N GLN A 9 12.07 -12.30 14.91
CA GLN A 9 10.82 -12.44 14.17
C GLN A 9 11.00 -13.20 12.85
N LEU A 10 12.06 -12.88 12.09
CA LEU A 10 12.39 -13.56 10.83
C LEU A 10 12.69 -15.05 11.06
N LEU A 11 13.39 -15.37 12.16
CA LEU A 11 13.69 -16.75 12.54
C LEU A 11 12.41 -17.50 12.89
N LEU A 12 11.49 -16.91 13.65
CA LEU A 12 10.20 -17.53 13.98
C LEU A 12 9.36 -17.81 12.72
N ARG A 13 9.22 -16.81 11.83
CA ARG A 13 8.50 -16.96 10.55
C ARG A 13 9.11 -18.07 9.69
N ARG A 14 10.45 -18.17 9.62
CA ARG A 14 11.15 -19.24 8.87
C ARG A 14 10.75 -20.64 9.33
N TYR A 15 10.43 -20.82 10.61
CA TYR A 15 10.03 -22.11 11.17
C TYR A 15 8.52 -22.21 11.38
N GLY A 16 7.72 -21.39 10.69
CA GLY A 16 6.25 -21.47 10.70
C GLY A 16 5.59 -21.01 11.99
N LEU A 17 6.32 -20.26 12.83
CA LEU A 17 5.79 -19.71 14.09
C LEU A 17 5.40 -18.24 13.89
N ASN A 18 4.23 -17.87 14.41
CA ASN A 18 3.76 -16.49 14.39
C ASN A 18 4.52 -15.65 15.44
N PRO A 19 5.28 -14.62 15.05
CA PRO A 19 6.03 -13.79 16.00
C PRO A 19 5.15 -13.12 17.07
N ASN A 20 3.92 -12.74 16.74
CA ASN A 20 3.03 -12.05 17.69
C ASN A 20 2.63 -12.94 18.87
N THR A 21 2.54 -14.26 18.65
CA THR A 21 2.17 -15.22 19.70
C THR A 21 3.36 -15.99 20.27
N HIS A 22 4.47 -16.10 19.53
CA HIS A 22 5.59 -16.97 19.91
C HIS A 22 6.86 -16.20 20.32
N LEU A 23 6.95 -14.88 20.12
CA LEU A 23 8.17 -14.12 20.41
C LEU A 23 8.57 -14.16 21.88
N GLN A 24 7.62 -13.95 22.80
CA GLN A 24 7.93 -13.97 24.25
C GLN A 24 8.41 -15.34 24.72
N ALA A 25 7.72 -16.41 24.31
CA ALA A 25 8.12 -17.78 24.63
C ALA A 25 9.49 -18.13 24.03
N PHE A 26 9.76 -17.69 22.80
CA PHE A 26 11.06 -17.87 22.15
C PHE A 26 12.19 -17.14 22.89
N LEU A 27 11.98 -15.89 23.31
CA LEU A 27 12.96 -15.13 24.07
C LEU A 27 13.25 -15.78 25.43
N ALA A 28 12.22 -16.28 26.12
CA ALA A 28 12.36 -16.98 27.39
C ALA A 28 13.18 -18.28 27.26
N LEU A 29 12.88 -19.11 26.24
CA LEU A 29 13.57 -20.38 25.99
C LEU A 29 15.05 -20.23 25.63
N ASN A 30 15.46 -19.06 25.16
CA ASN A 30 16.80 -18.82 24.60
C ASN A 30 17.61 -17.76 25.34
N ARG A 31 17.18 -17.33 26.53
CA ARG A 31 17.79 -16.20 27.27
C ARG A 31 19.32 -16.31 27.40
N ALA A 32 19.85 -17.52 27.62
CA ALA A 32 21.30 -17.76 27.74
C ALA A 32 22.07 -17.72 26.40
N ASN A 33 21.38 -17.80 25.27
CA ASN A 33 21.97 -17.92 23.93
C ASN A 33 21.83 -16.64 23.07
N LEU A 34 21.18 -15.60 23.60
CA LEU A 34 21.00 -14.28 22.97
C LEU A 34 22.15 -13.33 23.32
N SER A 35 22.33 -12.26 22.54
CA SER A 35 23.25 -11.16 22.90
C SER A 35 22.75 -10.41 24.16
N LYS A 36 23.59 -9.54 24.75
CA LYS A 36 23.16 -8.63 25.84
C LYS A 36 21.98 -7.73 25.42
N GLY A 37 21.83 -7.46 24.12
CA GLY A 37 20.72 -6.72 23.51
C GLY A 37 19.49 -7.57 23.14
N LYS A 38 19.46 -8.87 23.51
CA LYS A 38 18.42 -9.84 23.12
C LYS A 38 18.38 -10.17 21.61
N ASP A 39 19.46 -9.93 20.88
CA ASP A 39 19.57 -10.25 19.46
C ASP A 39 20.03 -11.68 19.21
N LEU A 40 19.74 -12.17 18.00
CA LEU A 40 20.28 -13.43 17.50
C LEU A 40 21.76 -13.29 17.12
N ILE A 41 22.53 -14.33 17.39
CA ILE A 41 23.94 -14.43 16.99
C ILE A 41 24.01 -15.42 15.82
N ALA A 42 24.51 -14.96 14.69
CA ALA A 42 24.61 -15.76 13.46
C ALA A 42 25.40 -17.06 13.71
N GLY A 43 24.93 -18.17 13.13
CA GLY A 43 25.52 -19.50 13.32
C GLY A 43 25.04 -20.23 14.58
N ARG A 44 24.37 -19.56 15.54
CA ARG A 44 23.83 -20.25 16.72
C ARG A 44 22.51 -20.97 16.44
N LYS A 45 22.29 -22.06 17.19
CA LYS A 45 21.01 -22.79 17.21
C LYS A 45 20.16 -22.26 18.37
N TYR A 46 18.86 -22.09 18.10
CA TYR A 46 17.87 -21.58 19.04
C TYR A 46 16.75 -22.60 19.19
N ARG A 47 16.21 -22.75 20.40
CA ARG A 47 15.05 -23.59 20.70
C ARG A 47 13.78 -22.86 20.28
N LEU A 48 12.89 -23.55 19.60
CA LEU A 48 11.62 -22.98 19.18
C LEU A 48 10.52 -23.33 20.20
N PRO A 49 9.59 -22.42 20.51
CA PRO A 49 8.43 -22.76 21.33
C PRO A 49 7.54 -23.77 20.62
N ASN A 50 6.91 -24.67 21.38
CA ASN A 50 6.01 -25.69 20.83
C ASN A 50 4.84 -25.02 20.10
N ALA A 51 4.61 -25.40 18.85
CA ALA A 51 3.37 -25.09 18.16
C ALA A 51 2.25 -25.93 18.81
N SER A 52 1.19 -25.30 19.29
CA SER A 52 -0.01 -26.03 19.74
C SER A 52 -0.52 -26.94 18.62
N PRO A 53 -0.82 -28.22 18.89
CA PRO A 53 -1.09 -29.19 17.83
C PRO A 53 -2.51 -29.03 17.29
N ARG A 54 -2.64 -28.83 15.97
CA ARG A 54 -3.90 -29.10 15.25
C ARG A 54 -3.72 -30.33 14.36
N ALA A 55 -4.42 -31.39 14.75
CA ALA A 55 -4.82 -32.61 14.04
C ALA A 55 -3.81 -33.29 13.09
N ILE A 56 -3.35 -34.46 13.55
CA ILE A 56 -2.63 -35.49 12.78
C ILE A 56 -3.62 -36.16 11.82
N ALA A 57 -3.29 -36.20 10.53
CA ALA A 57 -3.90 -37.10 9.56
C ALA A 57 -2.80 -37.86 8.79
N GLY A 58 -2.74 -39.17 9.05
CA GLY A 58 -2.27 -40.27 8.19
C GLY A 58 -1.03 -40.10 7.31
N LYS A 59 0.03 -40.87 7.60
CA LYS A 59 1.06 -41.24 6.62
C LYS A 59 0.44 -42.03 5.44
N PRO A 60 0.98 -41.86 4.21
CA PRO A 60 1.15 -42.98 3.31
C PRO A 60 2.63 -43.23 2.96
N LYS A 61 2.96 -44.52 2.80
CA LYS A 61 4.23 -45.10 2.33
C LYS A 61 4.58 -44.65 0.90
N PRO A 62 5.84 -44.80 0.45
CA PRO A 62 6.32 -44.27 -0.82
C PRO A 62 5.95 -45.20 -1.99
N SER A 63 5.41 -44.64 -3.08
CA SER A 63 5.46 -45.27 -4.40
C SER A 63 6.13 -44.33 -5.39
N ALA A 64 7.20 -44.84 -5.99
CA ALA A 64 7.83 -44.27 -7.15
C ALA A 64 6.83 -44.22 -8.32
N ALA A 65 6.70 -43.04 -8.93
CA ALA A 65 6.33 -42.88 -10.33
C ALA A 65 6.70 -41.46 -10.75
N THR A 66 7.78 -41.37 -11.51
CA THR A 66 8.24 -40.17 -12.21
C THR A 66 7.23 -39.83 -13.31
N ALA A 67 6.42 -38.80 -13.11
CA ALA A 67 5.59 -38.22 -14.17
C ALA A 67 5.61 -36.70 -14.03
N GLY A 68 6.01 -36.03 -15.12
CA GLY A 68 6.24 -34.59 -15.17
C GLY A 68 5.05 -33.78 -14.65
N ARG A 69 5.30 -32.99 -13.60
CA ARG A 69 4.38 -31.91 -13.21
C ARG A 69 4.79 -30.66 -13.97
N THR A 70 4.15 -30.44 -15.11
CA THR A 70 3.85 -29.08 -15.56
C THR A 70 3.21 -28.35 -14.39
N ALA A 71 3.88 -27.30 -13.90
CA ALA A 71 3.37 -26.47 -12.81
C ALA A 71 2.06 -25.82 -13.29
N SER A 72 0.92 -26.40 -12.91
CA SER A 72 -0.36 -25.74 -13.01
C SER A 72 -0.29 -24.51 -12.11
N VAL A 73 -0.11 -23.33 -12.71
CA VAL A 73 -0.22 -22.04 -12.02
C VAL A 73 -1.60 -22.01 -11.37
N ARG A 74 -1.68 -22.23 -10.05
CA ARG A 74 -2.91 -21.97 -9.29
C ARG A 74 -3.26 -20.51 -9.56
N LYS A 75 -4.38 -20.24 -10.23
CA LYS A 75 -4.92 -18.89 -10.38
C LYS A 75 -5.17 -18.38 -8.95
N THR A 76 -4.33 -17.46 -8.48
CA THR A 76 -4.53 -16.81 -7.19
C THR A 76 -5.76 -15.91 -7.32
N ALA A 77 -6.80 -16.19 -6.52
CA ALA A 77 -8.02 -15.38 -6.50
C ALA A 77 -7.69 -13.99 -5.92
N PRO A 78 -8.42 -12.92 -6.25
CA PRO A 78 -8.23 -11.62 -5.60
C PRO A 78 -8.57 -11.65 -4.10
N VAL A 79 -7.83 -10.91 -3.26
CA VAL A 79 -8.28 -10.63 -1.88
C VAL A 79 -9.52 -9.72 -1.94
N PRO A 80 -10.62 -10.03 -1.24
CA PRO A 80 -11.79 -9.16 -1.18
C PRO A 80 -11.42 -7.78 -0.61
N LEU A 81 -11.89 -6.71 -1.24
CA LEU A 81 -11.57 -5.34 -0.84
C LEU A 81 -11.95 -5.04 0.62
N ALA A 82 -13.09 -5.57 1.08
CA ALA A 82 -13.52 -5.45 2.47
C ALA A 82 -12.52 -6.07 3.47
N SER A 83 -11.86 -7.17 3.10
CA SER A 83 -10.84 -7.80 3.94
C SER A 83 -9.58 -6.94 4.05
N LEU A 84 -9.20 -6.24 2.97
CA LEU A 84 -8.04 -5.34 2.94
C LEU A 84 -8.22 -4.11 3.84
N PHE A 85 -9.44 -3.73 4.22
CA PHE A 85 -9.63 -2.61 5.15
C PHE A 85 -9.34 -2.98 6.61
N GLY A 86 -9.20 -4.27 6.93
CA GLY A 86 -9.08 -4.75 8.30
C GLY A 86 -10.42 -4.85 9.04
N SER A 87 -10.40 -5.49 10.20
CA SER A 87 -11.62 -5.87 10.94
C SER A 87 -12.49 -4.69 11.36
N ALA A 88 -11.88 -3.56 11.72
CA ALA A 88 -12.59 -2.35 12.15
C ALA A 88 -13.29 -1.62 10.98
N TYR A 89 -12.77 -1.75 9.75
CA TYR A 89 -13.19 -0.93 8.61
C TYR A 89 -13.81 -1.73 7.45
N GLY A 90 -13.77 -3.06 7.51
CA GLY A 90 -14.22 -3.95 6.43
C GLY A 90 -15.70 -3.85 6.10
N ARG A 91 -16.54 -3.45 7.05
CA ARG A 91 -17.94 -3.10 6.74
C ARG A 91 -18.00 -1.70 6.14
N VAL A 92 -18.28 -1.64 4.84
CA VAL A 92 -18.48 -0.38 4.13
C VAL A 92 -19.96 -0.16 3.86
N ALA A 93 -20.56 0.80 4.56
CA ALA A 93 -21.91 1.26 4.27
C ALA A 93 -21.85 2.24 3.09
N VAL A 94 -22.65 1.97 2.06
CA VAL A 94 -22.81 2.93 0.96
C VAL A 94 -23.52 4.18 1.49
N ARG A 95 -22.85 5.32 1.37
CA ARG A 95 -23.36 6.65 1.76
C ARG A 95 -24.26 7.22 0.68
N ASP A 96 -23.83 7.12 -0.58
CA ASP A 96 -24.58 7.55 -1.76
C ASP A 96 -24.09 6.83 -3.02
N GLN A 97 -24.63 7.20 -4.17
CA GLN A 97 -24.30 6.62 -5.48
C GLN A 97 -23.56 7.62 -6.37
N ALA A 98 -22.86 8.60 -5.77
CA ALA A 98 -22.21 9.68 -6.50
C ALA A 98 -21.17 9.19 -7.51
N LEU A 99 -20.54 8.04 -7.26
CA LEU A 99 -19.56 7.36 -8.12
C LEU A 99 -20.09 6.05 -8.73
N ARG A 100 -21.42 5.82 -8.75
CA ARG A 100 -22.00 4.60 -9.34
C ARG A 100 -21.52 4.39 -10.77
N GLY A 101 -20.96 3.22 -11.07
CA GLY A 101 -20.44 2.86 -12.39
C GLY A 101 -19.03 3.40 -12.70
N ALA A 102 -18.39 4.12 -11.78
CA ALA A 102 -16.98 4.45 -11.85
C ALA A 102 -16.11 3.24 -11.50
N ILE A 103 -15.03 3.04 -12.25
CA ILE A 103 -14.01 2.03 -12.00
C ILE A 103 -12.70 2.74 -11.64
N LEU A 104 -12.18 2.47 -10.46
CA LEU A 104 -11.01 3.17 -9.93
C LEU A 104 -9.91 2.18 -9.57
N TYR A 105 -8.72 2.41 -10.11
CA TYR A 105 -7.53 1.63 -9.84
C TYR A 105 -6.64 2.42 -8.88
N VAL A 106 -6.53 1.97 -7.63
CA VAL A 106 -5.74 2.65 -6.59
C VAL A 106 -4.49 1.84 -6.31
N SER A 107 -3.33 2.47 -6.41
CA SER A 107 -2.04 1.84 -6.11
C SER A 107 -1.25 2.73 -5.17
N SER A 108 -0.78 2.17 -4.06
CA SER A 108 0.37 2.75 -3.36
C SER A 108 1.64 2.59 -4.20
N GLY A 109 2.58 3.49 -3.98
CA GLY A 109 3.98 3.36 -4.35
C GLY A 109 4.64 2.24 -3.59
N HIS A 110 5.76 1.73 -4.10
CA HIS A 110 6.63 0.82 -3.33
C HIS A 110 5.87 -0.43 -2.80
N GLY A 111 6.32 -1.03 -1.71
CA GLY A 111 5.77 -2.26 -1.13
C GLY A 111 6.49 -3.53 -1.57
N GLY A 112 6.29 -4.57 -0.79
CA GLY A 112 7.00 -5.85 -0.88
C GLY A 112 8.47 -5.63 -0.56
N PRO A 113 9.42 -5.94 -1.46
CA PRO A 113 10.85 -5.81 -1.17
C PRO A 113 11.39 -4.37 -1.17
N ASP A 114 10.55 -3.35 -1.29
CA ASP A 114 10.93 -1.96 -1.54
C ASP A 114 10.12 -1.04 -0.63
N PRO A 115 10.68 -0.54 0.49
CA PRO A 115 9.96 0.32 1.42
C PRO A 115 9.79 1.76 0.95
N GLY A 116 10.32 2.09 -0.22
CA GLY A 116 10.42 3.46 -0.70
C GLY A 116 11.31 4.33 0.17
N ALA A 117 10.99 5.62 0.22
CA ALA A 117 11.72 6.55 1.07
C ALA A 117 11.53 6.23 2.56
N ILE A 118 12.61 6.40 3.33
CA ILE A 118 12.59 6.27 4.79
C ILE A 118 12.79 7.64 5.43
N GLY A 119 11.79 8.12 6.17
CA GLY A 119 11.88 9.27 7.07
C GLY A 119 12.17 8.87 8.51
N LYS A 120 12.57 9.84 9.33
CA LYS A 120 12.75 9.65 10.79
C LYS A 120 11.75 10.49 11.58
N TYR A 121 11.12 9.88 12.57
CA TYR A 121 10.21 10.54 13.50
C TYR A 121 10.53 10.11 14.94
N GLY A 122 11.26 10.97 15.66
CA GLY A 122 11.85 10.58 16.93
C GLY A 122 12.77 9.36 16.77
N GLY A 123 12.52 8.32 17.56
CA GLY A 123 13.25 7.03 17.47
C GLY A 123 12.72 6.06 16.40
N TYR A 124 11.71 6.45 15.63
CA TYR A 124 11.02 5.57 14.67
C TYR A 124 11.40 5.88 13.23
N SER A 125 11.38 4.85 12.39
CA SER A 125 11.46 4.97 10.93
C SER A 125 10.05 5.03 10.34
N LEU A 126 9.85 5.91 9.37
CA LEU A 126 8.63 6.02 8.58
C LEU A 126 8.95 5.52 7.18
N ALA A 127 8.34 4.42 6.74
CA ALA A 127 8.50 3.93 5.38
C ALA A 127 7.38 4.45 4.48
N GLU A 128 7.73 4.92 3.28
CA GLU A 128 6.80 5.52 2.33
C GLU A 128 5.65 4.59 1.97
N ASP A 129 5.94 3.32 1.72
CA ASP A 129 4.95 2.30 1.35
C ASP A 129 3.84 2.18 2.39
N GLU A 130 4.18 2.12 3.68
CA GLU A 130 3.24 2.00 4.78
C GLU A 130 2.19 3.12 4.79
N TYR A 131 2.66 4.36 4.63
CA TYR A 131 1.80 5.55 4.68
C TYR A 131 1.06 5.78 3.37
N ALA A 132 1.69 5.53 2.22
CA ALA A 132 1.04 5.57 0.93
C ALA A 132 -0.07 4.51 0.85
N TYR A 133 0.17 3.32 1.41
CA TYR A 133 -0.79 2.22 1.46
C TYR A 133 -1.96 2.50 2.40
N ASP A 134 -1.73 3.02 3.60
CA ASP A 134 -2.83 3.40 4.52
C ASP A 134 -3.74 4.47 3.91
N VAL A 135 -3.17 5.51 3.28
CA VAL A 135 -3.96 6.53 2.56
C VAL A 135 -4.70 5.93 1.36
N ALA A 136 -4.08 4.99 0.64
CA ALA A 136 -4.72 4.28 -0.48
C ALA A 136 -5.91 3.43 -0.01
N LEU A 137 -5.81 2.72 1.12
CA LEU A 137 -6.91 1.97 1.71
C LEU A 137 -8.05 2.88 2.16
N ARG A 138 -7.74 3.99 2.84
CA ARG A 138 -8.73 5.00 3.24
C ARG A 138 -9.45 5.58 2.03
N LEU A 139 -8.71 5.89 0.96
CA LEU A 139 -9.28 6.37 -0.30
C LEU A 139 -10.18 5.31 -0.94
N ALA A 140 -9.71 4.07 -1.07
CA ALA A 140 -10.50 2.98 -1.64
C ALA A 140 -11.81 2.74 -0.85
N ARG A 141 -11.75 2.85 0.47
CA ARG A 141 -12.93 2.74 1.33
C ARG A 141 -13.93 3.85 1.04
N VAL A 142 -13.50 5.12 1.05
CA VAL A 142 -14.39 6.27 0.82
C VAL A 142 -14.96 6.27 -0.60
N LEU A 143 -14.18 5.89 -1.61
CA LEU A 143 -14.67 5.70 -2.98
C LEU A 143 -15.77 4.64 -3.07
N THR A 144 -15.61 3.54 -2.32
CA THR A 144 -16.61 2.47 -2.22
C THR A 144 -17.87 2.94 -1.50
N GLU A 145 -17.75 3.76 -0.45
CA GLU A 145 -18.90 4.40 0.22
C GLU A 145 -19.75 5.23 -0.77
N HIS A 146 -19.15 5.77 -1.83
CA HIS A 146 -19.84 6.52 -2.89
C HIS A 146 -20.26 5.67 -4.10
N GLY A 147 -20.17 4.33 -4.00
CA GLY A 147 -20.66 3.40 -5.02
C GLY A 147 -19.70 3.13 -6.19
N ALA A 148 -18.43 3.50 -6.08
CA ALA A 148 -17.41 3.12 -7.07
C ALA A 148 -17.04 1.63 -6.95
N LEU A 149 -16.69 1.00 -8.07
CA LEU A 149 -15.94 -0.25 -8.07
C LEU A 149 -14.44 0.08 -7.99
N VAL A 150 -13.78 -0.37 -6.92
CA VAL A 150 -12.37 -0.05 -6.65
C VAL A 150 -11.51 -1.32 -6.71
N TYR A 151 -10.38 -1.22 -7.41
CA TYR A 151 -9.33 -2.22 -7.40
C TYR A 151 -8.08 -1.68 -6.70
N MET A 152 -7.71 -2.30 -5.58
CA MET A 152 -6.41 -2.10 -4.95
C MET A 152 -5.35 -2.91 -5.71
N ILE A 153 -4.38 -2.22 -6.31
CA ILE A 153 -3.35 -2.81 -7.17
C ILE A 153 -2.18 -3.36 -6.36
N ILE A 154 -1.75 -2.65 -5.31
CA ILE A 154 -0.91 -3.20 -4.26
C ILE A 154 -1.82 -3.59 -3.11
N GLN A 155 -1.57 -4.75 -2.52
CA GLN A 155 -2.41 -5.35 -1.50
C GLN A 155 -1.53 -5.94 -0.40
N ASP A 156 -1.87 -5.62 0.83
CA ASP A 156 -1.36 -6.28 2.02
C ASP A 156 -2.50 -7.09 2.64
N PRO A 157 -2.42 -8.42 2.65
CA PRO A 157 -3.46 -9.26 3.24
C PRO A 157 -3.59 -9.16 4.77
N ASN A 158 -2.56 -8.66 5.47
CA ASN A 158 -2.50 -8.60 6.94
C ASN A 158 -2.54 -7.19 7.51
N ASP A 159 -2.20 -6.16 6.74
CA ASP A 159 -2.22 -4.78 7.21
C ASP A 159 -3.42 -4.02 6.63
N GLY A 160 -4.45 -3.83 7.47
CA GLY A 160 -5.62 -3.04 7.14
C GLY A 160 -5.41 -1.53 7.29
N ILE A 161 -6.51 -0.78 7.35
CA ILE A 161 -6.47 0.63 7.78
C ILE A 161 -5.98 0.66 9.24
N ARG A 162 -4.94 1.45 9.48
CA ARG A 162 -4.25 1.57 10.78
C ARG A 162 -4.46 2.96 11.34
N ASP A 163 -4.82 3.08 12.61
CA ASP A 163 -4.98 4.38 13.30
C ASP A 163 -3.80 4.70 14.23
N GLN A 164 -2.71 3.96 14.11
CA GLN A 164 -1.48 4.26 14.83
C GLN A 164 -0.76 5.45 14.16
N PRO A 165 -0.07 6.30 14.95
CA PRO A 165 0.78 7.34 14.40
C PRO A 165 1.97 6.79 13.61
N VAL A 166 2.64 5.78 14.19
CA VAL A 166 3.77 5.09 13.58
C VAL A 166 3.28 3.76 13.04
N LEU A 167 3.45 3.56 11.73
CA LEU A 167 3.14 2.31 11.03
C LEU A 167 4.44 1.51 10.91
N LEU A 168 4.44 0.27 11.40
CA LEU A 168 5.62 -0.57 11.37
C LEU A 168 5.85 -1.06 9.94
N THR A 169 7.09 -0.96 9.48
CA THR A 169 7.48 -1.46 8.16
C THR A 169 7.33 -2.98 8.09
N ASP A 170 6.67 -3.46 7.06
CA ASP A 170 6.75 -4.84 6.60
C ASP A 170 7.19 -4.92 5.13
N TYR A 171 7.04 -6.11 4.54
CA TYR A 171 7.57 -6.42 3.20
C TYR A 171 6.76 -7.52 2.49
N ASP A 172 5.52 -7.77 2.93
CA ASP A 172 4.71 -8.90 2.44
C ASP A 172 3.57 -8.51 1.50
N GLU A 173 3.56 -7.25 1.05
CA GLU A 173 2.61 -6.80 0.05
C GLU A 173 2.82 -7.49 -1.31
N VAL A 174 1.69 -7.66 -1.98
CA VAL A 174 1.57 -8.35 -3.26
C VAL A 174 0.90 -7.43 -4.28
N THR A 175 1.22 -7.62 -5.55
CA THR A 175 0.46 -6.99 -6.64
C THR A 175 -0.78 -7.81 -6.95
N TYR A 176 -1.90 -7.13 -7.22
CA TYR A 176 -3.16 -7.76 -7.62
C TYR A 176 -2.95 -8.82 -8.72
N PRO A 177 -3.61 -9.99 -8.62
CA PRO A 177 -4.57 -10.38 -7.59
C PRO A 177 -3.98 -11.03 -6.33
N GLN A 178 -2.67 -11.33 -6.31
CA GLN A 178 -1.91 -11.95 -5.21
C GLN A 178 -0.56 -12.45 -5.77
N GLN A 179 0.17 -11.58 -6.47
CA GLN A 179 1.45 -11.88 -7.08
C GLN A 179 2.58 -11.27 -6.26
N PRO A 180 3.63 -12.04 -5.92
CA PRO A 180 4.81 -11.49 -5.27
C PRO A 180 5.39 -10.31 -6.04
N ILE A 181 5.78 -9.26 -5.33
CA ILE A 181 6.36 -8.06 -5.93
C ILE A 181 7.83 -8.33 -6.28
N PRO A 182 8.27 -8.12 -7.55
CA PRO A 182 9.65 -8.31 -7.96
C PRO A 182 10.65 -7.38 -7.27
N ARG A 183 11.90 -7.81 -7.14
CA ARG A 183 13.00 -6.95 -6.65
C ARG A 183 13.49 -5.91 -7.66
N SER A 184 13.28 -6.14 -8.96
CA SER A 184 13.65 -5.17 -10.00
C SER A 184 12.60 -4.05 -10.08
N GLN A 185 13.06 -2.80 -9.97
CA GLN A 185 12.19 -1.61 -10.03
C GLN A 185 11.35 -1.57 -11.32
N LEU A 186 11.97 -1.78 -12.48
CA LEU A 186 11.25 -1.79 -13.75
C LEU A 186 10.25 -2.96 -13.83
N ALA A 187 10.59 -4.13 -13.28
CA ALA A 187 9.68 -5.26 -13.23
C ALA A 187 8.46 -4.99 -12.33
N ARG A 188 8.64 -4.32 -11.17
CA ARG A 188 7.52 -3.87 -10.32
C ARG A 188 6.60 -2.92 -11.05
N LEU A 189 7.16 -1.89 -11.68
CA LEU A 189 6.40 -0.90 -12.43
C LEU A 189 5.60 -1.54 -13.58
N ARG A 190 6.24 -2.45 -14.33
CA ARG A 190 5.57 -3.27 -15.36
C ARG A 190 4.45 -4.11 -14.79
N GLN A 191 4.69 -4.83 -13.69
CA GLN A 191 3.70 -5.70 -13.08
C GLN A 191 2.43 -4.95 -12.67
N ARG A 192 2.57 -3.81 -11.97
CA ARG A 192 1.44 -2.96 -11.56
C ARG A 192 0.62 -2.49 -12.75
N ILE A 193 1.29 -1.92 -13.75
CA ILE A 193 0.60 -1.37 -14.91
C ILE A 193 -0.01 -2.46 -15.78
N ASN A 194 0.61 -3.63 -15.89
CA ASN A 194 -0.01 -4.77 -16.56
C ASN A 194 -1.30 -5.22 -15.85
N ALA A 195 -1.32 -5.22 -14.52
CA ALA A 195 -2.54 -5.52 -13.76
C ALA A 195 -3.64 -4.47 -14.02
N VAL A 196 -3.30 -3.17 -13.93
CA VAL A 196 -4.21 -2.05 -14.24
C VAL A 196 -4.76 -2.16 -15.66
N ASN A 197 -3.89 -2.31 -16.66
CA ASN A 197 -4.29 -2.33 -18.07
C ASN A 197 -5.13 -3.56 -18.42
N LYS A 198 -4.86 -4.70 -17.78
CA LYS A 198 -5.67 -5.91 -17.90
C LYS A 198 -7.08 -5.70 -17.36
N LEU A 199 -7.20 -5.14 -16.16
CA LEU A 199 -8.51 -4.82 -15.57
C LEU A 199 -9.24 -3.76 -16.40
N HIS A 200 -8.53 -2.74 -16.89
CA HIS A 200 -9.11 -1.71 -17.74
C HIS A 200 -9.81 -2.27 -18.98
N GLY A 201 -9.20 -3.26 -19.62
CA GLY A 201 -9.78 -3.93 -20.79
C GLY A 201 -11.08 -4.71 -20.50
N GLN A 202 -11.37 -5.01 -19.23
CA GLN A 202 -12.59 -5.70 -18.79
C GLN A 202 -13.78 -4.76 -18.61
N HIS A 203 -13.54 -3.44 -18.49
CA HIS A 203 -14.56 -2.45 -18.13
C HIS A 203 -14.83 -1.42 -19.24
N ARG A 204 -15.11 -1.89 -20.47
CA ARG A 204 -15.29 -1.01 -21.63
C ARG A 204 -16.42 -0.01 -21.44
N ASN A 205 -16.28 1.17 -22.05
CA ASN A 205 -17.29 2.25 -22.06
C ASN A 205 -17.72 2.76 -20.67
N THR A 206 -16.88 2.54 -19.65
CA THR A 206 -17.09 3.07 -18.30
C THR A 206 -16.11 4.20 -18.01
N TYR A 207 -16.37 4.95 -16.95
CA TYR A 207 -15.34 5.82 -16.42
C TYR A 207 -14.29 5.04 -15.67
N GLN A 208 -13.05 5.23 -16.09
CA GLN A 208 -11.91 4.57 -15.51
C GLN A 208 -10.84 5.59 -15.16
N ARG A 209 -10.25 5.48 -13.96
CA ARG A 209 -9.08 6.27 -13.55
C ARG A 209 -8.08 5.43 -12.78
N PHE A 210 -6.81 5.71 -13.01
CA PHE A 210 -5.71 5.17 -12.21
C PHE A 210 -5.13 6.24 -11.29
N LEU A 211 -4.98 5.91 -10.02
CA LEU A 211 -4.45 6.77 -8.96
C LEU A 211 -3.23 6.10 -8.35
N GLY A 212 -2.05 6.68 -8.58
CA GLY A 212 -0.80 6.29 -7.93
C GLY A 212 -0.53 7.23 -6.76
N LEU A 213 -0.37 6.70 -5.54
CA LEU A 213 -0.11 7.48 -4.33
C LEU A 213 1.29 7.19 -3.82
N HIS A 214 2.09 8.22 -3.60
CA HIS A 214 3.48 8.16 -3.14
C HIS A 214 3.74 9.18 -2.04
N VAL A 215 4.90 9.08 -1.38
CA VAL A 215 5.39 10.08 -0.44
C VAL A 215 6.78 10.51 -0.90
N ASP A 216 6.98 11.81 -1.12
CA ASP A 216 8.24 12.34 -1.62
C ASP A 216 9.31 12.33 -0.51
N SER A 217 10.57 12.46 -0.89
CA SER A 217 11.72 12.54 0.02
C SER A 217 12.68 13.62 -0.43
N ARG A 218 12.25 14.86 -0.26
CA ARG A 218 13.06 16.07 -0.49
C ARG A 218 13.94 16.39 0.72
N SER A 219 14.73 17.46 0.67
CA SER A 219 15.53 17.88 1.84
C SER A 219 14.63 18.17 3.05
N GLU A 220 15.15 18.00 4.26
CA GLU A 220 14.37 18.18 5.50
C GLU A 220 13.74 19.58 5.62
N SER A 221 14.43 20.61 5.10
CA SER A 221 13.95 22.00 5.07
C SER A 221 12.82 22.26 4.06
N GLN A 222 12.65 21.37 3.07
CA GLN A 222 11.64 21.52 2.03
C GLN A 222 10.32 20.94 2.52
N ASN A 223 9.46 21.82 3.03
CA ASN A 223 8.04 21.53 3.15
C ASN A 223 7.44 21.54 1.73
N ILE A 224 6.84 20.41 1.33
CA ILE A 224 6.01 20.37 0.13
C ILE A 224 4.55 20.13 0.52
N ASP A 225 3.66 20.75 -0.24
CA ASP A 225 2.26 20.35 -0.23
C ASP A 225 2.06 19.18 -1.21
N VAL A 226 0.82 18.78 -1.47
CA VAL A 226 0.54 17.65 -2.36
C VAL A 226 0.82 18.03 -3.81
N PHE A 227 1.60 17.21 -4.52
CA PHE A 227 1.86 17.38 -5.96
C PHE A 227 1.10 16.34 -6.78
N PHE A 228 0.63 16.77 -7.96
CA PHE A 228 -0.17 15.95 -8.88
C PHE A 228 0.51 15.91 -10.24
N TYR A 229 0.88 14.72 -10.68
CA TYR A 229 1.49 14.48 -11.98
C TYR A 229 0.57 13.72 -12.91
N HIS A 230 0.49 14.16 -14.16
CA HIS A 230 -0.26 13.49 -15.22
C HIS A 230 0.60 13.35 -16.49
N ASN A 231 0.10 12.59 -17.46
CA ASN A 231 0.66 12.55 -18.80
C ASN A 231 0.11 13.76 -19.60
N SER A 232 0.98 14.52 -20.26
CA SER A 232 0.58 15.71 -21.05
C SER A 232 -0.32 15.35 -22.24
N ALA A 233 -0.25 14.11 -22.74
CA ALA A 233 -1.11 13.63 -23.82
C ALA A 233 -2.52 13.23 -23.33
N SER A 234 -2.79 13.27 -22.02
CA SER A 234 -4.07 12.85 -21.44
C SER A 234 -4.84 14.04 -20.86
N ALA A 235 -5.71 14.65 -21.68
CA ALA A 235 -6.61 15.72 -21.22
C ALA A 235 -7.50 15.27 -20.04
N ALA A 236 -7.93 14.01 -20.05
CA ALA A 236 -8.69 13.41 -18.96
C ALA A 236 -7.87 13.25 -17.67
N GLY A 237 -6.57 12.93 -17.78
CA GLY A 237 -5.65 12.85 -16.64
C GLY A 237 -5.33 14.23 -16.07
N GLN A 238 -5.09 15.22 -16.94
CA GLN A 238 -4.91 16.62 -16.55
C GLN A 238 -6.12 17.14 -15.78
N ARG A 239 -7.31 17.02 -16.36
CA ARG A 239 -8.54 17.48 -15.71
C ARG A 239 -8.77 16.81 -14.36
N LEU A 240 -8.52 15.51 -14.24
CA LEU A 240 -8.60 14.82 -12.95
C LEU A 240 -7.62 15.41 -11.93
N ALA A 241 -6.35 15.64 -12.31
CA ALA A 241 -5.35 16.22 -11.43
C ALA A 241 -5.75 17.63 -10.97
N GLU A 242 -6.24 18.46 -11.88
CA GLU A 242 -6.73 19.82 -11.59
C GLU A 242 -7.94 19.81 -10.65
N ARG A 243 -8.90 18.90 -10.85
CA ARG A 243 -10.07 18.78 -9.96
C ARG A 243 -9.69 18.37 -8.55
N ILE A 244 -8.79 17.40 -8.41
CA ILE A 244 -8.28 17.01 -7.09
C ILE A 244 -7.52 18.18 -6.45
N HIS A 245 -6.61 18.81 -7.19
CA HIS A 245 -5.84 19.97 -6.71
C HIS A 245 -6.73 21.14 -6.27
N GLN A 246 -7.80 21.44 -7.00
CA GLN A 246 -8.80 22.45 -6.62
C GLN A 246 -9.42 22.12 -5.27
N THR A 247 -9.84 20.87 -5.05
CA THR A 247 -10.37 20.43 -3.76
C THR A 247 -9.35 20.62 -2.64
N PHE A 248 -8.10 20.19 -2.83
CA PHE A 248 -7.05 20.41 -1.83
C PHE A 248 -6.88 21.90 -1.54
N THR A 249 -6.80 22.75 -2.56
CA THR A 249 -6.67 24.21 -2.40
C THR A 249 -7.79 24.78 -1.53
N THR A 250 -9.05 24.43 -1.81
CA THR A 250 -10.21 24.86 -1.01
C THR A 250 -10.14 24.33 0.43
N ARG A 251 -9.78 23.07 0.61
CA ARG A 251 -9.75 22.41 1.93
C ARG A 251 -8.60 22.90 2.80
N TYR A 252 -7.44 23.21 2.21
CA TYR A 252 -6.34 23.89 2.90
C TYR A 252 -6.72 25.30 3.33
N LYS A 253 -7.35 26.10 2.45
CA LYS A 253 -7.82 27.44 2.82
C LYS A 253 -8.76 27.42 4.03
N ARG A 254 -9.61 26.39 4.16
CA ARG A 254 -10.51 26.22 5.30
C ARG A 254 -9.82 25.72 6.57
N SER A 255 -8.91 24.74 6.45
CA SER A 255 -8.28 24.08 7.60
C SER A 255 -7.02 24.78 8.10
N GLN A 256 -6.36 25.56 7.25
CA GLN A 256 -5.13 26.30 7.52
C GLN A 256 -5.21 27.70 6.87
N PRO A 257 -6.13 28.58 7.30
CA PRO A 257 -6.40 29.87 6.64
C PRO A 257 -5.19 30.80 6.55
N ASN A 258 -4.22 30.66 7.47
CA ASN A 258 -3.02 31.49 7.56
C ASN A 258 -1.80 30.88 6.85
N ARG A 259 -1.98 29.82 6.06
CA ARG A 259 -0.90 29.16 5.31
C ARG A 259 -1.30 29.05 3.84
N ALA A 260 -0.46 29.58 2.94
CA ALA A 260 -0.62 29.36 1.51
C ALA A 260 -0.44 27.87 1.17
N TYR A 261 -1.34 27.33 0.34
CA TYR A 261 -1.18 26.00 -0.25
C TYR A 261 -0.34 26.10 -1.52
N SER A 262 0.78 25.40 -1.54
CA SER A 262 1.80 25.42 -2.59
C SER A 262 1.80 24.16 -3.47
N GLY A 263 0.78 23.30 -3.33
CA GLY A 263 0.63 22.12 -4.16
C GLY A 263 0.48 22.49 -5.63
N LYS A 264 0.92 21.60 -6.53
CA LYS A 264 0.99 21.90 -7.97
C LYS A 264 0.49 20.73 -8.80
N VAL A 265 -0.13 21.08 -9.93
CA VAL A 265 -0.37 20.17 -11.03
C VAL A 265 0.74 20.37 -12.06
N SER A 266 1.34 19.29 -12.55
CA SER A 266 2.35 19.36 -13.60
C SER A 266 2.32 18.10 -14.47
N SER A 267 2.72 18.21 -15.73
CA SER A 267 2.94 17.01 -16.53
C SER A 267 4.29 16.36 -16.17
N ARG A 268 4.35 15.02 -16.20
CA ARG A 268 5.60 14.27 -15.99
C ARG A 268 5.62 12.98 -16.78
N ASN A 269 5.83 13.11 -18.09
CA ASN A 269 5.77 12.01 -19.06
C ASN A 269 6.83 10.92 -18.85
N THR A 270 7.86 11.19 -18.04
CA THR A 270 8.90 10.21 -17.69
C THR A 270 8.46 9.23 -16.61
N LEU A 271 7.41 9.53 -15.83
CA LEU A 271 6.87 8.60 -14.84
C LEU A 271 6.25 7.40 -15.55
N TYR A 272 6.80 6.21 -15.27
CA TYR A 272 6.39 4.97 -15.94
C TYR A 272 4.87 4.74 -15.84
N VAL A 273 4.29 4.96 -14.66
CA VAL A 273 2.89 4.60 -14.40
C VAL A 273 1.91 5.51 -15.15
N VAL A 274 2.14 6.83 -15.23
CA VAL A 274 1.26 7.72 -16.00
C VAL A 274 1.49 7.59 -17.50
N ARG A 275 2.71 7.21 -17.93
CA ARG A 275 3.03 7.00 -19.34
C ARG A 275 2.38 5.75 -19.92
N ASN A 276 2.36 4.66 -19.16
CA ASN A 276 1.99 3.34 -19.66
C ASN A 276 0.59 2.86 -19.22
N SER A 277 -0.12 3.62 -18.38
CA SER A 277 -1.51 3.31 -18.02
C SER A 277 -2.46 3.57 -19.18
N HIS A 278 -3.32 2.61 -19.48
CA HIS A 278 -4.44 2.79 -20.40
C HIS A 278 -5.54 3.71 -19.83
N PRO A 279 -6.01 3.56 -18.56
CA PRO A 279 -6.92 4.55 -17.99
C PRO A 279 -6.20 5.89 -17.79
N PRO A 280 -6.90 7.03 -17.90
CA PRO A 280 -6.36 8.31 -17.49
C PRO A 280 -5.86 8.27 -16.04
N ALA A 281 -4.64 8.76 -15.84
CA ALA A 281 -3.85 8.53 -14.65
C ALA A 281 -3.45 9.83 -13.95
N VAL A 282 -3.44 9.80 -12.62
CA VAL A 282 -2.80 10.82 -11.77
C VAL A 282 -1.88 10.12 -10.78
N PHE A 283 -0.64 10.59 -10.72
CA PHE A 283 0.34 10.22 -9.71
C PHE A 283 0.42 11.35 -8.68
N MET A 284 0.40 11.02 -7.40
CA MET A 284 0.34 12.00 -6.32
C MET A 284 1.50 11.81 -5.34
N GLU A 285 2.24 12.87 -5.08
CA GLU A 285 3.19 12.95 -3.95
C GLU A 285 2.47 13.62 -2.78
N LEU A 286 2.25 12.90 -1.68
CA LEU A 286 1.37 13.33 -0.60
C LEU A 286 2.01 14.30 0.40
N GLY A 287 3.32 14.52 0.30
CA GLY A 287 4.13 15.35 1.18
C GLY A 287 5.57 14.85 1.24
N ASN A 288 6.46 15.57 1.92
CA ASN A 288 7.85 15.16 2.07
C ASN A 288 8.05 14.38 3.38
N ILE A 289 8.40 13.09 3.29
CA ILE A 289 8.64 12.22 4.46
C ILE A 289 9.80 12.70 5.34
N GLN A 290 10.71 13.52 4.82
CA GLN A 290 11.84 14.08 5.56
C GLN A 290 11.48 15.37 6.30
N ASN A 291 10.37 16.04 5.96
CA ASN A 291 10.00 17.31 6.56
C ASN A 291 9.05 17.11 7.74
N LEU A 292 9.42 17.60 8.93
CA LEU A 292 8.62 17.42 10.15
C LEU A 292 7.18 17.94 10.06
N LYS A 293 6.94 19.02 9.29
CA LYS A 293 5.60 19.58 9.12
C LYS A 293 4.74 18.70 8.22
N ASP A 294 5.33 18.11 7.19
CA ASP A 294 4.65 17.17 6.30
C ASP A 294 4.43 15.82 6.93
N GLN A 295 5.38 15.35 7.76
CA GLN A 295 5.22 14.14 8.55
C GLN A 295 3.93 14.14 9.37
N ARG A 296 3.43 15.31 9.83
CA ARG A 296 2.13 15.41 10.52
C ARG A 296 0.96 14.93 9.67
N ARG A 297 1.04 14.99 8.34
CA ARG A 297 0.02 14.39 7.45
C ARG A 297 0.00 12.87 7.55
N PHE A 298 1.16 12.28 7.80
CA PHE A 298 1.36 10.85 7.83
C PHE A 298 1.19 10.30 9.24
N VAL A 299 1.71 10.93 10.29
CA VAL A 299 1.64 10.39 11.66
C VAL A 299 0.34 10.70 12.39
N ILE A 300 -0.59 11.44 11.77
CA ILE A 300 -1.92 11.70 12.35
C ILE A 300 -2.97 10.98 11.47
N PRO A 301 -3.66 9.95 11.99
CA PRO A 301 -4.63 9.17 11.23
C PRO A 301 -5.74 10.02 10.58
N ASP A 302 -6.23 11.03 11.31
CA ASP A 302 -7.25 11.94 10.80
C ASP A 302 -6.77 12.76 9.60
N ASN A 303 -5.48 13.09 9.54
CA ASN A 303 -4.90 13.75 8.37
C ASN A 303 -4.82 12.79 7.18
N ARG A 304 -4.47 11.51 7.40
CA ARG A 304 -4.52 10.47 6.37
C ARG A 304 -5.94 10.30 5.83
N GLN A 305 -6.93 10.29 6.71
CA GLN A 305 -8.35 10.24 6.34
C GLN A 305 -8.80 11.50 5.60
N ALA A 306 -8.38 12.69 6.02
CA ALA A 306 -8.70 13.94 5.35
C ALA A 306 -8.15 13.96 3.92
N MET A 307 -6.90 13.51 3.71
CA MET A 307 -6.32 13.40 2.36
C MET A 307 -7.15 12.46 1.47
N ALA A 308 -7.53 11.28 1.98
CA ALA A 308 -8.40 10.35 1.25
C ALA A 308 -9.75 10.97 0.88
N ASN A 309 -10.39 11.67 1.82
CA ASN A 309 -11.65 12.37 1.57
C ASN A 309 -11.53 13.44 0.49
N TRP A 310 -10.46 14.25 0.54
CA TRP A 310 -10.25 15.35 -0.42
C TRP A 310 -9.91 14.83 -1.83
N ILE A 311 -9.17 13.73 -1.93
CA ILE A 311 -8.96 13.05 -3.22
C ILE A 311 -10.30 12.53 -3.77
N CYS A 312 -11.12 11.87 -2.94
CA CYS A 312 -12.43 11.38 -3.34
C CYS A 312 -13.36 12.49 -3.84
N GLU A 313 -13.45 13.61 -3.13
CA GLU A 313 -14.23 14.78 -3.54
C GLU A 313 -13.80 15.32 -4.91
N GLY A 314 -12.49 15.39 -5.16
CA GLY A 314 -11.93 15.78 -6.47
C GLY A 314 -12.32 14.81 -7.58
N ILE A 315 -12.32 13.50 -7.30
CA ILE A 315 -12.75 12.47 -8.26
C ILE A 315 -14.26 12.56 -8.52
N ILE A 316 -15.08 12.84 -7.50
CA ILE A 316 -16.52 13.08 -7.67
C ILE A 316 -16.74 14.30 -8.58
N ALA A 317 -15.96 15.37 -8.40
CA ALA A 317 -16.03 16.55 -9.27
C ALA A 317 -15.62 16.24 -10.73
N ASP A 318 -14.53 15.49 -10.95
CA ASP A 318 -14.17 14.99 -12.30
C ASP A 318 -15.23 14.04 -12.87
N TYR A 319 -15.94 13.29 -12.02
CA TYR A 319 -17.05 12.47 -12.48
C TYR A 319 -18.19 13.30 -13.02
N ARG A 320 -18.71 14.20 -12.20
CA ARG A 320 -19.89 14.98 -12.57
C ARG A 320 -19.65 15.82 -13.82
N ALA A 321 -18.43 16.30 -14.03
CA ALA A 321 -18.04 17.08 -15.22
C ALA A 321 -17.94 16.27 -16.54
N ARG A 322 -18.20 14.96 -16.53
CA ARG A 322 -18.32 14.15 -17.76
C ARG A 322 -19.72 14.10 -18.34
N ARG A 323 -20.71 14.54 -17.55
CA ARG A 323 -22.08 14.71 -17.99
C ARG A 323 -22.22 16.06 -18.67
#